data_AF-A0A150RXI7-F1
#
_entry.id   AF-A0A150RXI7-F1
#
_cell.length_a   1.000
_cell.length_b   1.000
_cell.length_c   1.000
_cell.angle_alpha   90.00
_cell.angle_beta   90.00
_cell.angle_gamma   90.00
#
_symmetry.space_group_name_H-M   'P 1'
#
loop_
_entity.id
_entity.type
_entity.pdbx_description
1 polymer ?
#
loop_
_entity_poly.entity_id
_entity_poly.type
_entity_poly.pdbx_seq_one_letter_code
_entity_poly.pdbx_strand_id
1 'polypeptide(L)'
;MSNVEQEIRSHVDAFVSQLSGLVRKAALEAVADALRGEGQPVAAAAAPRKAGRAKAAPQQPAEVKKAAGRPARAAKPTRKKGEKRSKEELAAMTQKVLEHIRANSGQGVEQIAKDLGTTTKELTLPIRKLLVEKKITSKGEKRATKYFSR
;
A
#
# COMPACT_ATOMS: atom_id res chain seq x y z
N MET A 1 -22.30 -6.78 -13.73
CA MET A 1 -21.64 -7.15 -12.46
C MET A 1 -21.23 -8.62 -12.40
N SER A 2 -21.94 -9.54 -13.07
CA SER A 2 -21.62 -10.98 -13.14
C SER A 2 -20.24 -11.33 -13.72
N ASN A 3 -19.74 -10.59 -14.71
CA ASN A 3 -18.45 -10.90 -15.36
C ASN A 3 -17.26 -10.72 -14.40
N VAL A 4 -17.27 -9.67 -13.56
CA VAL A 4 -16.24 -9.46 -12.54
C VAL A 4 -16.28 -10.54 -11.47
N GLU A 5 -17.47 -11.00 -11.07
CA GLU A 5 -17.61 -12.12 -10.13
C GLU A 5 -17.10 -13.44 -10.72
N GLN A 6 -17.34 -13.69 -12.02
CA GLN A 6 -16.83 -14.86 -12.73
C GLN A 6 -15.30 -14.82 -12.86
N GLU A 7 -14.71 -13.67 -13.20
CA GLU A 7 -13.25 -13.48 -13.22
C GLU A 7 -12.64 -13.70 -11.84
N ILE A 8 -13.28 -13.19 -10.77
CA ILE A 8 -12.82 -13.40 -9.39
C ILE A 8 -12.87 -14.89 -9.03
N ARG A 9 -13.98 -15.59 -9.32
CA ARG A 9 -14.10 -17.03 -9.04
C ARG A 9 -13.04 -17.83 -9.78
N SER A 10 -12.86 -17.58 -11.08
CA SER A 10 -11.83 -18.25 -11.89
C SER A 10 -10.42 -18.07 -11.32
N HIS A 11 -10.08 -16.85 -10.87
CA HIS A 11 -8.76 -16.60 -10.27
C HIS A 11 -8.62 -17.26 -8.90
N VAL A 12 -9.68 -17.30 -8.09
CA VAL A 12 -9.69 -18.01 -6.81
C VAL A 12 -9.51 -19.51 -7.03
N ASP A 13 -10.21 -20.09 -7.99
CA ASP A 13 -10.11 -21.53 -8.31
C ASP A 13 -8.71 -21.89 -8.81
N ALA A 14 -8.13 -21.07 -9.69
CA ALA A 14 -6.74 -21.25 -10.14
C ALA A 14 -5.75 -21.15 -8.98
N PHE A 15 -5.92 -20.16 -8.09
CA PHE A 15 -5.09 -20.00 -6.91
C PHE A 15 -5.21 -21.19 -5.94
N VAL A 16 -6.43 -21.67 -5.67
CA VAL A 16 -6.67 -22.83 -4.81
C VAL A 16 -6.07 -24.10 -5.41
N SER A 17 -6.16 -24.28 -6.74
CA SER A 17 -5.51 -25.39 -7.44
C SER A 17 -3.99 -25.35 -7.30
N GLN A 18 -3.37 -24.18 -7.46
CA GLN A 18 -1.93 -24.00 -7.26
C GLN A 18 -1.51 -24.23 -5.80
N LEU A 19 -2.26 -23.69 -4.84
CA LEU A 19 -1.99 -23.83 -3.41
C LEU A 19 -2.12 -25.29 -2.97
N SER A 20 -3.20 -25.98 -3.36
CA SER A 20 -3.40 -27.39 -3.04
C SER A 20 -2.32 -28.29 -3.65
N GLY A 21 -1.86 -27.99 -4.87
CA GLY A 21 -0.72 -28.67 -5.49
C GLY A 21 0.57 -28.51 -4.70
N LEU A 22 0.90 -27.30 -4.27
CA LEU A 22 2.08 -27.02 -3.45
C LEU A 22 2.00 -27.70 -2.08
N VAL A 23 0.84 -27.63 -1.42
CA VAL A 23 0.61 -28.27 -0.12
C VAL A 23 0.73 -29.80 -0.25
N ARG A 24 0.14 -30.39 -1.30
CA ARG A 24 0.25 -31.84 -1.52
C ARG A 24 1.69 -32.27 -1.76
N LYS A 25 2.45 -31.51 -2.55
CA LYS A 25 3.88 -31.77 -2.77
C LYS A 25 4.67 -31.71 -1.46
N ALA A 26 4.50 -30.65 -0.68
CA ALA A 26 5.17 -30.49 0.62
C ALA A 26 4.77 -31.59 1.62
N ALA A 27 3.50 -32.02 1.61
CA ALA A 27 3.03 -33.12 2.45
C ALA A 27 3.65 -34.46 2.03
N LEU A 28 3.76 -34.73 0.72
CA LEU A 28 4.45 -35.93 0.23
C LEU A 28 5.93 -35.92 0.56
N GLU A 29 6.60 -34.76 0.46
CA GLU A 29 7.99 -34.60 0.87
C GLU A 29 8.16 -34.84 2.37
N ALA A 30 7.31 -34.26 3.22
CA ALA A 30 7.35 -34.48 4.67
C ALA A 30 7.07 -35.94 5.07
N VAL A 31 6.14 -36.61 4.39
CA VAL A 31 5.87 -38.04 4.60
C VAL A 31 7.04 -38.89 4.11
N ALA A 32 7.63 -38.56 2.96
CA ALA A 32 8.83 -39.24 2.46
C ALA A 32 10.03 -39.05 3.39
N ASP A 33 10.22 -37.86 3.96
CA ASP A 33 11.25 -37.58 4.95
C ASP A 33 11.00 -38.33 6.26
N ALA A 34 9.74 -38.37 6.75
CA ALA A 34 9.38 -39.14 7.93
C ALA A 34 9.55 -40.67 7.73
N LEU A 35 9.21 -41.18 6.54
CA LEU A 35 9.46 -42.57 6.13
C LEU A 35 10.95 -42.85 5.95
N ARG A 36 11.74 -41.84 5.56
CA ARG A 36 13.19 -41.93 5.34
C ARG A 36 13.99 -41.77 6.64
N GLY A 37 13.44 -41.17 7.70
CA GLY A 37 14.20 -40.82 8.89
C GLY A 37 13.34 -40.63 10.15
N GLU A 38 13.24 -41.68 10.96
CA GLU A 38 13.03 -41.53 12.40
C GLU A 38 14.25 -40.84 13.03
N GLY A 39 14.09 -39.68 13.68
CA GLY A 39 15.18 -39.10 14.49
C GLY A 39 15.15 -37.60 14.85
N GLN A 40 14.21 -37.17 15.72
CA GLN A 40 14.40 -36.22 16.86
C GLN A 40 14.85 -34.73 16.60
N PRO A 41 14.66 -33.79 17.56
CA PRO A 41 13.40 -33.09 17.85
C PRO A 41 13.53 -31.54 17.89
N VAL A 42 12.36 -30.90 17.97
CA VAL A 42 12.09 -29.50 18.28
C VAL A 42 12.19 -29.18 19.78
N ALA A 43 12.64 -27.98 20.16
CA ALA A 43 12.15 -27.23 21.33
C ALA A 43 12.75 -25.81 21.47
N ALA A 44 11.89 -24.79 21.37
CA ALA A 44 11.93 -23.49 22.09
C ALA A 44 11.03 -22.47 21.34
N ALA A 45 10.18 -21.63 21.91
CA ALA A 45 9.74 -21.40 23.29
C ALA A 45 8.52 -20.44 23.26
N ALA A 46 7.62 -20.62 24.22
CA ALA A 46 6.92 -19.60 25.03
C ALA A 46 6.16 -18.39 24.40
N ALA A 47 4.82 -18.45 24.47
CA ALA A 47 3.91 -17.64 25.33
C ALA A 47 3.91 -16.06 25.35
N PRO A 48 2.85 -15.37 25.87
CA PRO A 48 2.16 -14.23 25.22
C PRO A 48 1.99 -12.94 26.09
N ARG A 49 1.06 -12.03 25.68
CA ARG A 49 0.40 -10.88 26.41
C ARG A 49 1.03 -9.49 26.14
N LYS A 50 0.38 -8.31 26.25
CA LYS A 50 -0.85 -7.81 26.92
C LYS A 50 -1.24 -6.40 26.39
N ALA A 51 -2.41 -5.93 26.81
CA ALA A 51 -3.15 -4.69 26.50
C ALA A 51 -2.53 -3.35 27.00
N GLY A 52 -3.07 -2.22 26.49
CA GLY A 52 -2.88 -0.86 27.04
C GLY A 52 -3.84 0.17 26.42
N ARG A 53 -4.36 1.10 27.24
CA ARG A 53 -5.62 1.87 27.10
C ARG A 53 -5.37 3.40 27.23
N ALA A 54 -6.36 4.21 26.83
CA ALA A 54 -6.67 5.62 27.22
C ALA A 54 -5.95 6.77 26.48
N LYS A 55 -6.42 8.04 26.42
CA LYS A 55 -7.73 8.76 26.40
C LYS A 55 -7.36 10.27 26.34
N ALA A 56 -8.20 11.09 25.68
CA ALA A 56 -8.40 12.56 25.90
C ALA A 56 -7.46 13.62 25.25
N ALA A 57 -8.11 14.58 24.58
CA ALA A 57 -7.69 15.97 24.24
C ALA A 57 -8.24 16.95 25.33
N PRO A 58 -8.34 18.31 25.21
CA PRO A 58 -8.00 19.28 24.13
C PRO A 58 -7.45 20.66 24.64
N GLN A 59 -7.16 21.64 23.73
CA GLN A 59 -7.61 23.07 23.75
C GLN A 59 -6.80 24.00 22.80
N GLN A 60 -7.41 25.14 22.47
CA GLN A 60 -7.29 26.02 21.29
C GLN A 60 -6.40 27.30 21.56
N PRO A 61 -6.63 28.50 20.97
CA PRO A 61 -6.21 29.02 19.64
C PRO A 61 -5.53 30.42 19.70
N ALA A 62 -4.87 30.89 18.62
CA ALA A 62 -4.64 32.34 18.39
C ALA A 62 -4.31 32.68 16.93
N GLU A 63 -4.80 33.83 16.48
CA GLU A 63 -4.94 34.30 15.11
C GLU A 63 -4.36 35.73 15.01
N VAL A 64 -3.38 36.04 14.13
CA VAL A 64 -3.16 37.45 13.69
C VAL A 64 -2.40 37.58 12.33
N LYS A 65 -3.14 38.10 11.33
CA LYS A 65 -2.85 39.15 10.30
C LYS A 65 -1.51 39.21 9.50
N LYS A 66 -1.62 38.78 8.22
CA LYS A 66 -1.36 39.49 6.93
C LYS A 66 -0.26 40.58 6.85
N ALA A 67 0.80 40.33 6.05
CA ALA A 67 1.51 41.35 5.28
C ALA A 67 2.06 40.75 3.97
N ALA A 68 1.83 41.45 2.85
CA ALA A 68 2.19 41.06 1.51
C ALA A 68 3.70 41.24 1.26
N GLY A 69 4.33 40.25 0.66
CA GLY A 69 5.73 40.31 0.24
C GLY A 69 6.23 38.93 -0.17
N ARG A 70 5.95 38.54 -1.42
CA ARG A 70 6.52 37.40 -2.17
C ARG A 70 6.81 36.12 -1.36
N PRO A 71 5.95 35.08 -1.38
CA PRO A 71 6.32 33.87 -0.66
C PRO A 71 7.36 33.09 -1.48
N ALA A 72 8.56 33.02 -0.94
CA ALA A 72 9.48 31.91 -1.13
C ALA A 72 8.66 30.63 -1.28
N ARG A 73 8.94 29.86 -2.35
CA ARG A 73 8.36 28.54 -2.60
C ARG A 73 8.21 27.83 -1.27
N ALA A 74 6.97 27.75 -0.78
CA ALA A 74 6.69 27.38 0.59
C ALA A 74 7.44 26.08 0.87
N ALA A 75 8.43 26.17 1.77
CA ALA A 75 9.13 25.01 2.26
C ALA A 75 8.06 24.15 2.93
N LYS A 76 7.55 23.19 2.16
CA LYS A 76 6.51 22.26 2.57
C LYS A 76 6.99 21.64 3.89
N PRO A 77 6.14 21.55 4.93
CA PRO A 77 6.56 21.02 6.22
C PRO A 77 7.21 19.65 5.98
N THR A 78 8.53 19.62 6.11
CA THR A 78 9.28 18.37 6.05
C THR A 78 8.93 17.67 7.34
N ARG A 79 7.96 16.75 7.27
CA ARG A 79 7.65 15.84 8.37
C ARG A 79 8.97 15.26 8.88
N LYS A 80 9.09 15.13 10.20
CA LYS A 80 10.35 14.64 10.80
C LYS A 80 10.65 13.25 10.21
N LYS A 81 11.93 12.98 9.97
CA LYS A 81 12.38 11.68 9.41
C LYS A 81 11.87 10.54 10.30
N GLY A 82 10.89 9.78 9.81
CA GLY A 82 10.27 8.67 10.54
C GLY A 82 8.80 8.85 10.91
N GLU A 83 8.21 10.02 10.66
CA GLU A 83 6.79 10.26 10.89
C GLU A 83 5.93 9.52 9.85
N LYS A 84 5.26 8.45 10.29
CA LYS A 84 4.35 7.68 9.46
C LYS A 84 3.11 8.52 9.19
N ARG A 85 2.63 8.56 7.94
CA ARG A 85 1.36 9.24 7.61
C ARG A 85 0.24 8.65 8.45
N SER A 86 -0.59 9.53 9.01
CA SER A 86 -1.89 9.12 9.55
C SER A 86 -2.69 8.42 8.45
N LYS A 87 -3.50 7.43 8.82
CA LYS A 87 -4.28 6.62 7.85
C LYS A 87 -5.20 7.51 6.99
N GLU A 88 -5.72 8.57 7.60
CA GLU A 88 -6.63 9.54 6.98
C GLU A 88 -5.92 10.43 5.95
N GLU A 89 -4.74 10.99 6.28
CA GLU A 89 -3.95 11.78 5.33
C GLU A 89 -3.51 10.94 4.12
N LEU A 90 -3.24 9.65 4.34
CA LEU A 90 -2.91 8.72 3.27
C LEU A 90 -4.15 8.50 2.37
N ALA A 91 -5.32 8.26 2.95
CA ALA A 91 -6.56 8.09 2.18
C ALA A 91 -6.92 9.33 1.35
N ALA A 92 -6.82 10.53 1.94
CA ALA A 92 -7.05 11.79 1.24
C ALA A 92 -6.03 12.01 0.10
N MET A 93 -4.76 11.69 0.33
CA MET A 93 -3.73 11.76 -0.72
C MET A 93 -3.99 10.75 -1.84
N THR A 94 -4.42 9.54 -1.49
CA THR A 94 -4.79 8.50 -2.46
C THR A 94 -5.96 8.93 -3.34
N GLN A 95 -6.99 9.57 -2.77
CA GLN A 95 -8.12 10.12 -3.53
C GLN A 95 -7.67 11.21 -4.50
N LYS A 96 -6.85 12.17 -4.04
CA LYS A 96 -6.28 13.22 -4.89
C LYS A 96 -5.46 12.66 -6.05
N VAL A 97 -4.64 11.64 -5.79
CA VAL A 97 -3.86 10.96 -6.84
C VAL A 97 -4.77 10.28 -7.84
N LEU A 98 -5.84 9.63 -7.39
CA LEU A 98 -6.81 8.99 -8.26
C LEU A 98 -7.57 9.99 -9.13
N GLU A 99 -8.05 11.10 -8.55
CA GLU A 99 -8.70 12.18 -9.29
C GLU A 99 -7.76 12.76 -10.34
N HIS A 100 -6.49 12.97 -9.98
CA HIS A 100 -5.48 13.46 -10.90
C HIS A 100 -5.18 12.47 -12.03
N ILE A 101 -5.08 11.17 -11.75
CA ILE A 101 -4.87 10.13 -12.78
C ILE A 101 -6.09 9.99 -13.69
N ARG A 102 -7.32 10.21 -13.18
CA ARG A 102 -8.54 10.25 -13.99
C ARG A 102 -8.56 11.45 -14.92
N ALA A 103 -8.18 12.62 -14.43
CA ALA A 103 -8.12 13.85 -15.23
C ALA A 103 -6.95 13.82 -16.24
N ASN A 104 -5.80 13.26 -15.83
CA ASN A 104 -4.55 13.22 -16.59
C ASN A 104 -4.04 11.79 -16.72
N SER A 105 -4.74 11.01 -17.55
CA SER A 105 -4.36 9.62 -17.82
C SER A 105 -3.04 9.53 -18.60
N GLY A 106 -2.25 8.49 -18.34
CA GLY A 106 -0.99 8.24 -19.04
C GLY A 106 0.21 9.00 -18.49
N GLN A 107 0.08 9.68 -17.35
CA GLN A 107 1.21 10.32 -16.67
C GLN A 107 2.06 9.32 -15.87
N GLY A 108 3.37 9.59 -15.80
CA GLY A 108 4.30 8.85 -14.92
C GLY A 108 4.33 9.41 -13.50
N VAL A 109 4.90 8.65 -12.54
CA VAL A 109 4.98 9.07 -11.11
C VAL A 109 5.62 10.45 -10.97
N GLU A 110 6.62 10.78 -11.79
CA GLU A 110 7.34 12.05 -11.71
C GLU A 110 6.48 13.25 -12.14
N GLN A 111 5.58 13.05 -13.13
CA GLN A 111 4.65 14.09 -13.57
C GLN A 111 3.57 14.31 -12.50
N ILE A 112 2.98 13.22 -12.00
CA ILE A 112 2.00 13.28 -10.91
C ILE A 112 2.61 13.93 -9.64
N ALA A 113 3.88 13.66 -9.34
CA ALA A 113 4.60 14.28 -8.22
C ALA A 113 4.74 15.79 -8.41
N LYS A 114 5.08 16.25 -9.62
CA LYS A 114 5.21 17.67 -9.95
C LYS A 114 3.87 18.38 -9.83
N ASP A 115 2.82 17.81 -10.41
CA ASP A 115 1.49 18.41 -10.44
C ASP A 115 0.87 18.52 -9.03
N LEU A 116 1.08 17.51 -8.19
CA LEU A 116 0.62 17.51 -6.79
C LEU A 116 1.57 18.22 -5.82
N GLY A 117 2.71 18.75 -6.30
CA GLY A 117 3.74 19.36 -5.47
C GLY A 117 4.25 18.43 -4.37
N THR A 118 4.34 17.13 -4.64
CA THR A 118 4.81 16.08 -3.72
C THR A 118 6.11 15.46 -4.23
N THR A 119 6.70 14.54 -3.47
CA THR A 119 7.88 13.80 -3.94
C THR A 119 7.48 12.42 -4.42
N THR A 120 8.25 11.85 -5.34
CA THR A 120 8.06 10.48 -5.84
C THR A 120 8.01 9.47 -4.70
N LYS A 121 8.87 9.64 -3.67
CA LYS A 121 8.89 8.79 -2.48
C LYS A 121 7.54 8.83 -1.75
N GLU A 122 6.94 10.01 -1.68
CA GLU A 122 5.65 10.17 -1.03
C GLU A 122 4.50 9.50 -1.81
N LEU A 123 4.59 9.45 -3.13
CA LEU A 123 3.53 8.89 -4.00
C LEU A 123 3.59 7.38 -4.22
N THR A 124 4.73 6.74 -3.98
CA THR A 124 4.88 5.29 -4.19
C THR A 124 3.85 4.45 -3.42
N LEU A 125 3.64 4.76 -2.13
CA LEU A 125 2.72 4.01 -1.28
C LEU A 125 1.23 4.23 -1.66
N PRO A 126 0.75 5.48 -1.87
CA PRO A 126 -0.59 5.72 -2.42
C PRO A 126 -0.85 5.01 -3.76
N ILE A 127 0.09 5.10 -4.71
CA ILE A 127 -0.04 4.47 -6.03
C ILE A 127 -0.11 2.94 -5.89
N ARG A 128 0.76 2.34 -5.06
CA ARG A 128 0.71 0.90 -4.79
C ARG A 128 -0.64 0.47 -4.21
N LYS A 129 -1.23 1.26 -3.31
CA LYS A 129 -2.59 0.97 -2.81
C LYS A 129 -3.63 1.04 -3.91
N LEU A 130 -3.59 2.05 -4.78
CA LEU A 130 -4.51 2.16 -5.91
C LEU A 130 -4.40 1.01 -6.91
N LEU A 131 -3.18 0.49 -7.13
CA LEU A 131 -2.95 -0.69 -7.95
C LEU A 131 -3.54 -1.96 -7.32
N VAL A 132 -3.33 -2.16 -6.00
CA VAL A 132 -3.91 -3.28 -5.25
C VAL A 132 -5.45 -3.20 -5.22
N GLU A 133 -6.00 -2.00 -5.02
CA GLU A 133 -7.44 -1.71 -5.09
C GLU A 133 -7.99 -1.78 -6.53
N LYS A 134 -7.14 -2.03 -7.54
CA LYS A 134 -7.47 -2.11 -8.98
C LYS A 134 -8.12 -0.85 -9.54
N LYS A 135 -7.94 0.31 -8.92
CA LYS A 135 -8.48 1.60 -9.37
C LYS A 135 -7.67 2.25 -10.49
N ILE A 136 -6.39 1.88 -10.59
CA ILE A 136 -5.49 2.30 -11.66
C ILE A 136 -4.78 1.08 -12.23
N THR A 137 -4.35 1.16 -13.48
CA THR A 137 -3.45 0.20 -14.13
C THR A 137 -2.13 0.88 -14.48
N SER A 138 -1.04 0.14 -14.42
CA SER A 138 0.30 0.61 -14.81
C SER A 138 0.71 -0.05 -16.12
N LYS A 139 1.14 0.74 -17.11
CA LYS A 139 1.78 0.24 -18.33
C LYS A 139 3.22 0.73 -18.41
N GLY A 140 4.13 -0.14 -18.81
CA GLY A 140 5.56 0.17 -18.96
C GLY A 140 6.42 -0.39 -17.82
N GLU A 141 7.72 -0.08 -17.87
CA GLU A 141 8.72 -0.60 -16.95
C GLU A 141 9.48 0.54 -16.24
N LYS A 142 9.80 0.35 -14.95
CA LYS A 142 10.62 1.27 -14.14
C LYS A 142 10.10 2.72 -14.22
N ARG A 143 10.91 3.66 -14.70
CA ARG A 143 10.56 5.09 -14.79
C ARG A 143 9.68 5.44 -15.98
N ALA A 144 9.55 4.53 -16.96
CA ALA A 144 8.62 4.68 -18.07
C ALA A 144 7.19 4.20 -17.71
N THR A 145 6.95 3.82 -16.45
CA THR A 145 5.63 3.38 -15.99
C THR A 145 4.64 4.54 -16.03
N LYS A 146 3.62 4.39 -16.88
CA LYS A 146 2.48 5.29 -17.00
C LYS A 146 1.28 4.71 -16.28
N TYR A 147 0.54 5.55 -15.57
CA TYR A 147 -0.68 5.14 -14.87
C TYR A 147 -1.92 5.57 -15.63
N PHE A 148 -2.90 4.69 -15.67
CA PHE A 148 -4.20 4.91 -16.29
C PHE A 148 -5.28 4.58 -15.27
N SER A 149 -6.36 5.36 -15.21
CA SER A 149 -7.54 4.95 -14.46
C SER A 149 -8.15 3.71 -15.09
N ARG A 150 -8.58 2.76 -14.26
CA ARG A 150 -9.36 1.61 -14.70
C ARG A 150 -10.83 2.00 -14.88
#